data_AF-A0A9P7EJD8-F1
#
_entry.id   AF-A0A9P7EJD8-F1
#
_cell.length_a   1.000
_cell.length_b   1.000
_cell.length_c   1.000
_cell.angle_alpha   90.00
_cell.angle_beta   90.00
_cell.angle_gamma   90.00
#
_symmetry.space_group_name_H-M   'P 1'
#
loop_
_entity.id
_entity.type
_entity.pdbx_description
1 polymer ?
#
loop_
_entity_poly.entity_id
_entity_poly.type
_entity_poly.pdbx_seq_one_letter_code
_entity_poly.pdbx_strand_id
1 'polypeptide(L)'
;MTLNQTMRRKRPQKAKDPKSPLLEVCPQRKGVCSQIFIMKPKKPNSAKRKVARVKLTTGKTVMAYIQGEGHNLQEHSVVTIRGGRAQDLPGVRYKVVRGSLDFGGVVNRMTARSRYGGEKQCLLRSSLFTYAPAKKPKK
;
A
#
# COMPACT_ATOMS: atom_id res chain seq x y z
N MET A 1 -8.98 -44.96 10.06
CA MET A 1 -10.26 -45.10 9.34
C MET A 1 -10.20 -46.38 8.53
N THR A 2 -11.20 -47.24 8.64
CA THR A 2 -11.28 -48.49 7.88
C THR A 2 -11.74 -48.22 6.44
N LEU A 3 -11.44 -49.13 5.51
CA LEU A 3 -11.80 -49.01 4.08
C LEU A 3 -13.32 -48.77 3.88
N ASN A 4 -14.13 -49.48 4.66
CA ASN A 4 -15.60 -49.32 4.67
C ASN A 4 -16.06 -47.93 5.16
N GLN A 5 -15.29 -47.25 6.02
CA GLN A 5 -15.64 -45.89 6.49
C GLN A 5 -15.42 -44.83 5.42
N THR A 6 -14.34 -44.93 4.64
CA THR A 6 -14.05 -44.01 3.52
C THR A 6 -15.02 -44.21 2.36
N MET A 7 -15.46 -45.44 2.09
CA MET A 7 -16.48 -45.72 1.06
C MET A 7 -17.86 -45.18 1.44
N ARG A 8 -18.24 -45.25 2.73
CA ARG A 8 -19.56 -44.78 3.21
C ARG A 8 -19.65 -43.26 3.36
N ARG A 9 -18.54 -42.56 3.62
CA ARG A 9 -18.54 -41.11 3.84
C ARG A 9 -17.33 -40.47 3.18
N LYS A 10 -17.57 -39.57 2.21
CA LYS A 10 -16.53 -38.67 1.71
C LYS A 10 -16.06 -37.77 2.86
N ARG A 11 -14.74 -37.66 3.02
CA ARG A 11 -14.13 -36.78 4.03
C ARG A 11 -14.50 -35.33 3.70
N PRO A 12 -15.02 -34.53 4.65
CA PRO A 12 -15.35 -33.14 4.39
C PRO A 12 -14.06 -32.39 4.05
N GLN A 13 -14.06 -31.69 2.91
CA GLN A 13 -12.95 -30.81 2.56
C GLN A 13 -13.04 -29.54 3.40
N LYS A 14 -11.95 -29.18 4.07
CA LYS A 14 -11.88 -27.93 4.82
C LYS A 14 -11.75 -26.77 3.82
N ALA A 15 -12.71 -25.84 3.86
CA ALA A 15 -12.61 -24.59 3.11
C ALA A 15 -11.39 -23.79 3.59
N LYS A 16 -10.72 -23.08 2.66
CA LYS A 16 -9.58 -22.22 2.99
C LYS A 16 -10.08 -20.80 3.26
N ASP A 17 -9.71 -20.24 4.39
CA ASP A 17 -10.03 -18.85 4.69
C ASP A 17 -9.24 -17.89 3.77
N PRO A 18 -9.90 -16.86 3.20
CA PRO A 18 -9.21 -15.89 2.37
C PRO A 18 -8.22 -15.06 3.20
N LYS A 19 -7.06 -14.79 2.61
CA LYS A 19 -6.01 -13.96 3.24
C LYS A 19 -6.48 -12.52 3.50
N SER A 20 -7.43 -12.02 2.71
CA SER A 20 -7.97 -10.65 2.74
C SER A 20 -9.51 -10.63 2.69
N PRO A 21 -10.20 -10.97 3.79
CA PRO A 21 -11.66 -11.11 3.81
C PRO A 21 -12.41 -9.77 3.64
N LEU A 22 -11.79 -8.64 4.01
CA LEU A 22 -12.47 -7.32 4.03
C LEU A 22 -12.54 -6.67 2.65
N LEU A 23 -11.88 -7.25 1.63
CA LEU A 23 -11.94 -6.75 0.25
C LEU A 23 -13.05 -7.40 -0.58
N GLU A 24 -13.78 -8.38 -0.05
CA GLU A 24 -14.92 -9.04 -0.73
C GLU A 24 -14.57 -9.47 -2.16
N VAL A 25 -13.46 -10.23 -2.29
CA VAL A 25 -12.93 -10.76 -3.57
C VAL A 25 -12.36 -9.69 -4.52
N CYS A 26 -12.57 -8.39 -4.28
CA CYS A 26 -11.93 -7.34 -5.06
C CYS A 26 -10.40 -7.31 -4.85
N PRO A 27 -9.60 -7.09 -5.91
CA PRO A 27 -8.15 -7.01 -5.77
C PRO A 27 -7.70 -5.76 -5.00
N GLN A 28 -8.42 -4.65 -5.19
CA GLN A 28 -8.17 -3.36 -4.57
C GLN A 28 -9.49 -2.69 -4.21
N ARG A 29 -9.50 -1.86 -3.18
CA ARG A 29 -10.68 -1.08 -2.76
C ARG A 29 -10.24 0.31 -2.33
N LYS A 30 -11.08 1.30 -2.64
CA LYS A 30 -10.90 2.67 -2.17
C LYS A 30 -11.32 2.79 -0.70
N GLY A 31 -10.72 3.73 0.01
CA GLY A 31 -11.10 4.07 1.38
C GLY A 31 -10.54 5.41 1.81
N VAL A 32 -11.03 5.90 2.94
CA VAL A 32 -10.65 7.19 3.53
C VAL A 32 -9.83 6.93 4.80
N CYS A 33 -8.67 7.55 4.92
CA CYS A 33 -7.84 7.47 6.12
C CYS A 33 -8.55 8.15 7.29
N SER A 34 -8.79 7.42 8.38
CA SER A 34 -9.36 7.97 9.61
C SER A 34 -8.26 8.51 10.53
N GLN A 35 -7.17 7.77 10.69
CA GLN A 35 -6.04 8.20 11.51
C GLN A 35 -4.76 7.49 11.05
N ILE A 36 -3.63 8.16 11.24
CA ILE A 36 -2.31 7.66 10.87
C ILE A 36 -1.43 7.67 12.12
N PHE A 37 -0.86 6.51 12.44
CA PHE A 37 -0.05 6.35 13.64
C PHE A 37 1.07 5.35 13.42
N ILE A 38 1.96 5.29 14.41
CA ILE A 38 3.14 4.45 14.39
C ILE A 38 2.91 3.26 15.31
N MET A 39 3.14 2.05 14.81
CA MET A 39 3.09 0.81 15.59
C MET A 39 4.48 0.20 15.73
N LYS A 40 4.75 -0.35 16.92
CA LYS A 40 5.93 -1.20 17.15
C LYS A 40 5.64 -2.63 16.67
N PRO A 41 6.58 -3.29 15.98
CA PRO A 41 6.43 -4.67 15.51
C PRO A 41 6.47 -5.69 16.65
N LYS A 42 6.13 -6.94 16.35
CA LYS A 42 6.34 -8.08 17.25
C LYS A 42 7.84 -8.31 17.46
N LYS A 43 8.27 -8.60 18.70
CA LYS A 43 9.62 -9.12 19.03
C LYS A 43 9.88 -10.35 18.14
N PRO A 44 11.02 -10.50 17.46
CA PRO A 44 12.37 -9.97 17.71
C PRO A 44 12.70 -8.62 17.07
N ASN A 45 11.86 -8.12 16.18
CA ASN A 45 12.17 -6.94 15.38
C ASN A 45 11.96 -5.64 16.18
N SER A 46 12.74 -4.61 15.87
CA SER A 46 12.58 -3.26 16.43
C SER A 46 12.53 -2.23 15.28
N ALA A 47 11.43 -1.49 15.18
CA ALA A 47 11.26 -0.42 14.19
C ALA A 47 10.03 0.43 14.51
N LYS A 48 9.96 1.62 13.93
CA LYS A 48 8.75 2.45 13.88
C LYS A 48 8.02 2.18 12.56
N ARG A 49 6.93 1.40 12.58
CA ARG A 49 6.15 1.09 11.37
C ARG A 49 4.97 2.06 11.24
N LYS A 50 4.86 2.74 10.10
CA LYS A 50 3.75 3.66 9.82
C LYS A 50 2.53 2.88 9.35
N VAL A 51 1.38 3.10 9.99
CA VAL A 51 0.13 2.39 9.73
C VAL A 51 -1.01 3.41 9.65
N ALA A 52 -1.94 3.19 8.73
CA ALA A 52 -3.16 3.96 8.61
C ALA A 52 -4.36 3.10 9.02
N ARG A 53 -5.29 3.66 9.79
CA ARG A 53 -6.67 3.15 9.88
C ARG A 53 -7.46 3.76 8.75
N VAL A 54 -8.10 2.91 7.96
CA VAL A 54 -8.83 3.32 6.76
C VAL A 54 -10.23 2.77 6.82
N LYS A 55 -11.21 3.63 6.56
CA LYS A 55 -12.61 3.24 6.37
C LYS A 55 -12.82 2.94 4.89
N LEU A 56 -13.08 1.68 4.56
CA LEU A 56 -13.37 1.27 3.18
C LEU A 56 -14.72 1.80 2.72
N THR A 57 -14.93 1.85 1.41
CA THR A 57 -16.25 2.15 0.83
C THR A 57 -17.35 1.21 1.29
N THR A 58 -17.00 -0.02 1.67
CA THR A 58 -17.90 -1.02 2.27
C THR A 58 -18.33 -0.67 3.72
N GLY A 59 -17.81 0.41 4.31
CA GLY A 59 -18.06 0.80 5.71
C GLY A 59 -17.17 0.08 6.75
N LYS A 60 -16.48 -0.99 6.36
CA LYS A 60 -15.54 -1.73 7.22
C LYS A 60 -14.27 -0.92 7.47
N THR A 61 -13.81 -0.92 8.73
CA THR A 61 -12.56 -0.26 9.11
C THR A 61 -11.40 -1.26 9.08
N VAL A 62 -10.29 -0.89 8.43
CA VAL A 62 -9.13 -1.75 8.25
C VAL A 62 -7.83 -1.05 8.64
N MET A 63 -6.84 -1.82 9.08
CA MET A 63 -5.49 -1.33 9.32
C MET A 63 -4.62 -1.66 8.11
N ALA A 64 -4.05 -0.62 7.49
CA ALA A 64 -3.25 -0.71 6.29
C ALA A 64 -1.81 -0.22 6.54
N TYR A 65 -0.84 -1.02 6.13
CA TYR A 65 0.58 -0.67 6.22
C TYR A 65 0.96 0.32 5.11
N ILE A 66 1.67 1.37 5.49
CA ILE A 66 2.17 2.41 4.57
C ILE A 66 3.56 1.97 4.09
N GLN A 67 3.70 1.69 2.79
CA GLN A 67 4.93 1.13 2.23
C GLN A 67 5.93 2.22 1.83
N GLY A 68 7.21 2.00 2.15
CA GLY A 68 8.32 2.82 1.68
C GLY A 68 8.76 3.88 2.69
N GLU A 69 9.53 4.83 2.19
CA GLU A 69 10.07 5.96 2.96
C GLU A 69 9.24 7.20 2.73
N GLY A 70 8.97 7.93 3.81
CA GLY A 70 8.11 9.11 3.78
C GLY A 70 6.65 8.81 3.42
N HIS A 71 5.75 9.68 3.84
CA HIS A 71 4.35 9.64 3.42
C HIS A 71 3.76 11.04 3.53
N ASN A 72 2.86 11.36 2.61
CA ASN A 72 2.11 12.62 2.55
C ASN A 72 0.65 12.42 3.01
N LEU A 73 0.33 11.29 3.64
CA LEU A 73 -1.04 11.01 4.05
C LEU A 73 -1.39 11.85 5.27
N GLN A 74 -2.62 12.35 5.26
CA GLN A 74 -3.24 13.08 6.34
C GLN A 74 -4.55 12.38 6.70
N GLU A 75 -5.21 12.88 7.74
CA GLU A 75 -6.59 12.49 8.01
C GLU A 75 -7.47 12.86 6.80
N HIS A 76 -8.45 12.02 6.51
CA HIS A 76 -9.38 12.14 5.38
C HIS A 76 -8.80 12.01 3.98
N SER A 77 -7.49 11.76 3.82
CA SER A 77 -6.94 11.43 2.50
C SER A 77 -7.57 10.15 1.95
N VAL A 78 -7.92 10.17 0.66
CA VAL A 78 -8.47 9.03 -0.06
C VAL A 78 -7.34 8.16 -0.59
N VAL A 79 -7.41 6.87 -0.29
CA VAL A 79 -6.36 5.91 -0.61
C VAL A 79 -6.91 4.64 -1.24
N THR A 80 -6.09 4.01 -2.09
CA THR A 80 -6.36 2.68 -2.62
C THR A 80 -5.63 1.64 -1.77
N ILE A 81 -6.37 0.64 -1.30
CA ILE A 81 -5.85 -0.46 -0.49
C ILE A 81 -5.80 -1.74 -1.32
N ARG A 82 -4.74 -2.51 -1.13
CA ARG A 82 -4.62 -3.89 -1.64
C ARG A 82 -4.41 -4.89 -0.51
N GLY A 83 -4.69 -6.15 -0.81
CA GLY A 83 -4.36 -7.27 0.05
C GLY A 83 -2.86 -7.42 0.27
N GLY A 84 -2.46 -7.83 1.47
CA GLY A 84 -1.08 -8.20 1.76
C GLY A 84 -0.71 -7.94 3.21
N ARG A 85 -0.58 -9.02 3.99
CA ARG A 85 -0.23 -8.94 5.40
C ARG A 85 1.17 -8.37 5.60
N ALA A 86 1.32 -7.52 6.62
CA ALA A 86 2.62 -7.20 7.19
C ALA A 86 2.94 -8.26 8.25
N GLN A 87 3.98 -9.06 8.03
CA GLN A 87 4.30 -10.18 8.93
C GLN A 87 4.67 -9.68 10.33
N ASP A 88 5.36 -8.55 10.39
CA ASP A 88 5.87 -7.93 11.61
C ASP A 88 4.77 -7.39 12.55
N LEU A 89 3.65 -6.95 11.99
CA LEU A 89 2.62 -6.22 12.73
C LEU A 89 1.39 -7.11 12.97
N PRO A 90 0.96 -7.30 14.22
CA PRO A 90 -0.32 -7.96 14.49
C PRO A 90 -1.47 -7.11 13.96
N GLY A 91 -2.50 -7.75 13.41
CA GLY A 91 -3.72 -7.07 12.92
C GLY A 91 -3.60 -6.36 11.56
N VAL A 92 -2.39 -6.08 11.06
CA VAL A 92 -2.20 -5.33 9.80
C VAL A 92 -2.16 -6.28 8.61
N ARG A 93 -3.33 -6.50 7.99
CA ARG A 93 -3.53 -7.45 6.88
C ARG A 93 -3.46 -6.81 5.48
N TYR A 94 -3.45 -5.49 5.41
CA TYR A 94 -3.56 -4.73 4.16
C TYR A 94 -2.39 -3.77 3.97
N LYS A 95 -2.20 -3.34 2.72
CA LYS A 95 -1.15 -2.38 2.32
C LYS A 95 -1.78 -1.28 1.49
N VAL A 96 -1.35 -0.05 1.71
CA VAL A 96 -1.72 1.09 0.87
C VAL A 96 -0.90 1.05 -0.42
N VAL A 97 -1.55 1.29 -1.56
CA VAL A 97 -0.91 1.37 -2.88
C VAL A 97 -0.35 2.78 -3.08
N ARG A 98 0.97 2.90 -3.32
CA ARG A 98 1.63 4.19 -3.63
C ARG A 98 1.33 4.64 -5.06
N GLY A 99 1.31 5.95 -5.28
CA GLY A 99 1.08 6.56 -6.60
C GLY A 99 -0.37 6.45 -7.07
N SER A 100 -1.32 6.36 -6.14
CA SER A 100 -2.75 6.23 -6.45
C SER A 100 -3.57 7.17 -5.56
N LEU A 101 -4.52 7.87 -6.17
CA LEU A 101 -5.37 8.89 -5.52
C LEU A 101 -4.50 9.94 -4.81
N ASP A 102 -4.78 10.25 -3.55
CA ASP A 102 -4.05 11.28 -2.80
C ASP A 102 -2.67 10.80 -2.31
N PHE A 103 -2.36 9.51 -2.50
CA PHE A 103 -1.11 8.95 -2.03
C PHE A 103 -0.01 9.02 -3.09
N GLY A 104 0.84 10.05 -2.96
CA GLY A 104 2.00 10.25 -3.83
C GLY A 104 3.03 9.12 -3.78
N GLY A 105 3.93 9.10 -4.77
CA GLY A 105 5.04 8.16 -4.87
C GLY A 105 6.16 8.40 -3.85
N VAL A 106 7.12 7.46 -3.76
CA VAL A 106 8.38 7.70 -3.03
C VAL A 106 9.32 8.50 -3.92
N VAL A 107 9.78 9.65 -3.42
CA VAL A 107 10.74 10.52 -4.11
C VAL A 107 12.13 9.85 -4.15
N ASN A 108 12.88 10.07 -5.22
CA ASN A 108 14.28 9.61 -5.40
C ASN A 108 14.49 8.09 -5.29
N ARG A 109 13.46 7.28 -5.54
CA ARG A 109 13.61 5.82 -5.53
C ARG A 109 14.09 5.33 -6.89
N MET A 110 15.32 4.82 -6.96
CA MET A 110 15.91 4.34 -8.22
C MET A 110 15.47 2.92 -8.59
N THR A 111 15.30 2.03 -7.61
CA THR A 111 14.96 0.60 -7.81
C THR A 111 13.53 0.27 -7.37
N ALA A 112 12.93 -0.75 -8.00
CA ALA A 112 11.56 -1.20 -7.71
C ALA A 112 10.49 -0.08 -7.77
N ARG A 113 10.71 0.91 -8.65
CA ARG A 113 9.89 2.12 -8.83
C ARG A 113 8.39 1.87 -8.97
N SER A 114 8.02 0.88 -9.79
CA SER A 114 6.62 0.52 -10.09
C SER A 114 5.82 0.15 -8.85
N ARG A 115 6.47 -0.43 -7.83
CA ARG A 115 5.80 -0.82 -6.57
C ARG A 115 5.51 0.36 -5.65
N TYR A 116 6.28 1.44 -5.78
CA TYR A 116 6.27 2.59 -4.87
C TYR A 116 5.82 3.88 -5.55
N GLY A 117 5.30 3.81 -6.79
CA GLY A 117 4.87 4.97 -7.56
C GLY A 117 6.01 5.96 -7.84
N GLY A 118 7.27 5.49 -7.85
CA GLY A 118 8.41 6.35 -8.16
C GLY A 118 8.46 6.59 -9.66
N GLU A 119 8.44 7.86 -10.09
CA GLU A 119 8.51 8.18 -11.51
C GLU A 119 9.90 7.86 -12.08
N LYS A 120 9.94 7.52 -13.37
CA LYS A 120 11.21 7.35 -14.08
C LYS A 120 11.79 8.74 -14.33
N GLN A 121 12.80 9.11 -13.53
CA GLN A 121 13.69 10.21 -13.90
C GLN A 121 14.35 9.84 -15.23
N CYS A 122 13.89 10.47 -16.30
CA CYS A 122 14.55 10.43 -17.58
C CYS A 122 15.73 11.38 -17.49
N LEU A 123 16.96 10.86 -17.42
CA LEU A 123 18.18 11.67 -17.45
C LEU A 123 18.39 12.41 -18.79
N LEU A 124 17.43 12.36 -19.71
CA LEU A 124 17.48 12.93 -21.06
C LEU A 124 16.31 13.89 -21.33
N ARG A 125 16.03 14.81 -20.40
CA ARG A 125 15.10 15.92 -20.65
C ARG A 125 15.47 17.23 -19.91
N SER A 126 16.76 17.46 -19.72
CA SER A 126 17.31 18.72 -19.17
C SER A 126 18.30 19.39 -20.13
N SER A 127 18.10 19.24 -21.44
CA SER A 127 18.92 19.90 -22.47
C SER A 127 18.06 20.50 -23.59
N LEU A 128 16.90 21.08 -23.26
CA LEU A 128 16.17 21.92 -24.20
C LEU A 128 15.72 23.21 -23.51
N PHE A 129 16.44 24.28 -23.85
CA PHE A 129 15.95 25.64 -24.00
C PHE A 129 15.45 26.37 -22.74
N THR A 130 16.37 26.86 -21.92
CA THR A 130 16.22 28.22 -21.36
C THR A 130 16.94 29.19 -22.29
N TYR A 131 16.21 29.80 -23.23
CA TYR A 131 16.66 31.04 -23.83
C TYR A 131 16.70 32.09 -22.71
N ALA A 132 17.89 32.46 -22.26
CA ALA A 132 18.06 33.64 -21.43
C ALA A 132 17.71 34.87 -22.29
N PRO A 133 16.75 35.74 -21.89
CA PRO A 133 16.52 36.96 -22.63
C PRO A 133 17.77 37.85 -22.51
N ALA A 134 18.40 38.13 -23.64
CA ALA A 134 19.52 39.07 -23.72
C ALA A 134 19.09 40.42 -23.13
N LYS A 135 19.73 40.83 -22.02
CA LYS A 135 19.59 42.18 -21.49
C LYS A 135 20.07 43.16 -22.55
N LYS A 136 19.17 44.01 -23.07
CA LYS A 136 19.54 45.12 -23.94
C LYS A 136 20.55 46.04 -23.21
N PRO A 137 21.63 46.48 -23.86
CA PRO A 137 22.53 47.48 -23.27
C PRO A 137 21.77 48.80 -23.11
N LYS A 138 21.84 49.38 -21.90
CA LYS A 138 21.35 50.73 -21.65
C LYS A 138 22.29 51.72 -22.37
N LYS A 139 21.72 52.60 -23.20
CA LYS A 139 22.36 53.85 -23.59
C LYS A 139 22.28 54.83 -22.42
#